data_AF-A0A3C1LBV6-F1
#
_entry.id   AF-A0A3C1LBV6-F1
#
_cell.length_a   1.000
_cell.length_b   1.000
_cell.length_c   1.000
_cell.angle_alpha   90.00
_cell.angle_beta   90.00
_cell.angle_gamma   90.00
#
_symmetry.space_group_name_H-M   'P 1'
#
loop_
_entity.id
_entity.type
_entity.pdbx_description
1 polymer ?
#
loop_
_entity_poly.entity_id
_entity_poly.type
_entity_poly.pdbx_seq_one_letter_code
_entity_poly.pdbx_strand_id
1 'polypeptide(L)'
;MGALSQVQAQDSTQKSLKVVADKIVAQVGDKIILKSDIVNAIADFRRQGQEGQLPPNPECMFLEGQLIQKALVLQAQRDSLTVGEDELEAMLDNRIRFFIQNYGGREQLEEIAGKSIYQIKEDFKDPIRENKLAEMVRNKVLEAVKITPTEVRAYFDKIPKDSLPFYESELEISEIVLIPKSNKDVDEYVIREMYEYKRQVESGRQKFENLVKLYSQDPGSRETGGQYQMNRNDKQWDPAFFNAAFRLKEGQISPVIKSKFGFHIIQMVARSGDDAVVRHILRIPAVTDEEITVAKARLDSIRTRVLKGDLTFSNAVNKYSEDEGAKFSGGQRTGRDGSTSITYDQLDKDLIPLLKGMQPGDVSMPQVYTNERDQRCVRIVFLKSRTEPHRENLRDDFNRVAQRALEEKKEAALAKWFKEHIPTFFITIDNDFAQCGNIEDWRKAAAESNMRTTVKQ
;
A
#
# COMPACT_ATOMS: atom_id res chain seq x y z
N MET A 1 40.56 55.00 -58.47
CA MET A 1 40.40 53.95 -59.49
C MET A 1 40.88 52.67 -58.84
N GLY A 2 40.03 51.84 -58.23
CA GLY A 2 38.96 51.08 -58.87
C GLY A 2 39.48 49.67 -59.10
N ALA A 3 39.20 48.74 -58.17
CA ALA A 3 39.16 47.28 -58.41
C ALA A 3 38.82 46.53 -57.10
N LEU A 4 37.52 46.25 -56.95
CA LEU A 4 36.90 45.02 -56.43
C LEU A 4 37.77 44.08 -55.58
N SER A 5 37.60 44.14 -54.25
CA SER A 5 37.96 43.05 -53.33
C SER A 5 36.75 42.16 -53.09
N GLN A 6 36.95 40.87 -53.29
CA GLN A 6 36.00 39.77 -53.10
C GLN A 6 35.58 39.67 -51.62
N VAL A 7 34.27 39.65 -51.37
CA VAL A 7 33.69 39.17 -50.11
C VAL A 7 33.12 37.79 -50.39
N GLN A 8 33.73 36.77 -49.77
CA GLN A 8 33.21 35.39 -49.76
C GLN A 8 31.92 35.36 -48.94
N ALA A 9 30.81 34.97 -49.58
CA ALA A 9 29.60 34.59 -48.88
C ALA A 9 29.78 33.19 -48.28
N GLN A 10 29.66 33.08 -46.95
CA GLN A 10 29.58 31.81 -46.25
C GLN A 10 28.19 31.21 -46.48
N ASP A 11 28.18 30.02 -47.08
CA ASP A 11 26.98 29.22 -47.33
C ASP A 11 26.51 28.58 -46.01
N SER A 12 25.33 28.99 -45.54
CA SER A 12 24.70 28.46 -44.34
C SER A 12 23.95 27.16 -44.65
N THR A 13 24.61 26.02 -44.50
CA THR A 13 23.93 24.71 -44.55
C THR A 13 23.30 24.40 -43.19
N GLN A 14 22.00 24.65 -43.10
CA GLN A 14 21.12 24.21 -42.01
C GLN A 14 21.05 22.67 -42.02
N LYS A 15 21.72 22.03 -41.07
CA LYS A 15 21.72 20.57 -40.90
C LYS A 15 20.41 20.16 -40.24
N SER A 16 19.48 19.59 -41.02
CA SER A 16 18.24 19.00 -40.50
C SER A 16 18.56 17.89 -39.50
N LEU A 17 18.13 18.05 -38.25
CA LEU A 17 18.14 16.98 -37.25
C LEU A 17 17.20 15.86 -37.73
N LYS A 18 17.76 14.70 -38.10
CA LYS A 18 16.98 13.48 -38.36
C LYS A 18 16.28 13.07 -37.07
N VAL A 19 14.95 13.21 -37.04
CA VAL A 19 14.10 12.53 -36.06
C VAL A 19 14.27 11.03 -36.29
N VAL A 20 14.83 10.31 -35.33
CA VAL A 20 14.96 8.85 -35.40
C VAL A 20 13.56 8.28 -35.20
N ALA A 21 13.00 7.65 -36.23
CA ALA A 21 11.70 6.98 -36.12
C ALA A 21 11.81 5.81 -35.14
N ASP A 22 10.86 5.70 -34.21
CA ASP A 22 10.82 4.59 -33.26
C ASP A 22 10.55 3.27 -33.98
N LYS A 23 11.29 2.22 -33.61
CA LYS A 23 11.28 0.92 -34.29
C LYS A 23 10.14 0.07 -33.75
N ILE A 24 9.28 -0.46 -34.63
CA ILE A 24 8.33 -1.51 -34.28
C ILE A 24 9.11 -2.81 -34.10
N VAL A 25 9.01 -3.41 -32.91
CA VAL A 25 9.71 -4.65 -32.56
C VAL A 25 8.80 -5.87 -32.61
N ALA A 26 7.49 -5.67 -32.49
CA ALA A 26 6.50 -6.70 -32.73
C ALA A 26 5.12 -6.11 -33.05
N GLN A 27 4.25 -6.92 -33.63
CA GLN A 27 2.86 -6.61 -33.89
C GLN A 27 2.00 -7.84 -33.59
N VAL A 28 0.84 -7.63 -32.97
CA VAL A 28 -0.21 -8.63 -32.80
C VAL A 28 -1.50 -8.01 -33.32
N GLY A 29 -2.06 -8.53 -34.40
CA GLY A 29 -3.23 -7.93 -35.09
C GLY A 29 -2.95 -6.50 -35.54
N ASP A 30 -3.76 -5.55 -35.09
CA ASP A 30 -3.58 -4.11 -35.30
C ASP A 30 -2.76 -3.42 -34.19
N LYS A 31 -2.33 -4.17 -33.17
CA LYS A 31 -1.57 -3.65 -32.02
C LYS A 31 -0.07 -3.77 -32.26
N ILE A 32 0.62 -2.63 -32.19
CA ILE A 32 2.08 -2.55 -32.32
C ILE A 32 2.74 -2.51 -30.94
N ILE A 33 3.98 -2.99 -30.90
CA ILE A 33 4.88 -2.89 -29.74
C ILE A 33 6.14 -2.18 -30.24
N LEU A 34 6.46 -1.04 -29.64
CA LEU A 34 7.61 -0.22 -30.00
C LEU A 34 8.84 -0.59 -29.17
N LYS A 35 10.03 -0.28 -29.71
CA LYS A 35 11.28 -0.46 -28.97
C LYS A 35 11.31 0.43 -27.72
N SER A 36 10.79 1.65 -27.82
CA SER A 36 10.71 2.56 -26.67
C SER A 36 9.81 2.01 -25.55
N ASP A 37 8.73 1.30 -25.85
CA ASP A 37 7.85 0.69 -24.83
C ASP A 37 8.64 -0.27 -23.93
N ILE A 38 9.46 -1.14 -24.54
CA ILE A 38 10.30 -2.11 -23.82
C ILE A 38 11.37 -1.40 -23.00
N VAL A 39 12.09 -0.45 -23.61
CA VAL A 39 13.18 0.27 -22.93
C VAL A 39 12.66 1.10 -21.75
N ASN A 40 11.53 1.79 -21.94
CA ASN A 40 10.91 2.59 -20.90
C ASN A 40 10.40 1.71 -19.76
N ALA A 41 9.76 0.57 -20.07
CA ALA A 41 9.30 -0.37 -19.05
C ALA A 41 10.45 -0.93 -18.20
N ILE A 42 11.60 -1.27 -18.82
CA ILE A 42 12.80 -1.70 -18.09
C ILE A 42 13.35 -0.56 -17.22
N ALA A 43 13.38 0.66 -17.73
CA ALA A 43 13.86 1.82 -16.99
C ALA A 43 12.95 2.14 -15.78
N ASP A 44 11.63 2.02 -15.94
CA ASP A 44 10.66 2.14 -14.86
C ASP A 44 10.85 1.07 -13.79
N PHE A 45 11.09 -0.17 -14.21
CA PHE A 45 11.34 -1.29 -13.29
C PHE A 45 12.61 -1.07 -12.46
N ARG A 46 13.67 -0.54 -13.08
CA ARG A 46 14.90 -0.16 -12.37
C ARG A 46 14.67 0.99 -11.38
N ARG A 47 13.92 2.03 -11.78
CA ARG A 47 13.57 3.17 -10.90
C ARG A 47 12.81 2.75 -9.64
N GLN A 48 12.05 1.66 -9.72
CA GLN A 48 11.31 1.11 -8.57
C GLN A 48 12.21 0.30 -7.61
N GLY A 49 13.53 0.26 -7.84
CA GLY A 49 14.48 -0.48 -7.00
C GLY A 49 14.44 -1.99 -7.21
N GLN A 50 13.83 -2.47 -8.30
CA GLN A 50 13.64 -3.89 -8.58
C GLN A 50 14.71 -4.47 -9.52
N GLU A 51 15.83 -3.77 -9.71
CA GLU A 51 16.88 -4.18 -10.66
C GLU A 51 17.41 -5.60 -10.41
N GLY A 52 17.50 -6.04 -9.14
CA GLY A 52 17.94 -7.39 -8.78
C GLY A 52 17.02 -8.53 -9.21
N GLN A 53 15.81 -8.22 -9.71
CA GLN A 53 14.86 -9.22 -10.23
C GLN A 53 14.92 -9.35 -11.76
N LEU A 54 15.68 -8.48 -12.45
CA LEU A 54 15.78 -8.52 -13.89
C LEU A 54 16.64 -9.71 -14.35
N PRO A 55 16.18 -10.52 -15.31
CA PRO A 55 17.01 -11.55 -15.91
C PRO A 55 18.12 -10.91 -16.77
N PRO A 56 19.16 -11.67 -17.18
CA PRO A 56 20.23 -11.15 -18.03
C PRO A 56 19.76 -10.52 -19.36
N ASN A 57 18.64 -11.01 -19.92
CA ASN A 57 18.03 -10.49 -21.15
C ASN A 57 16.62 -9.95 -20.84
N PRO A 58 16.49 -8.79 -20.17
CA PRO A 58 15.20 -8.27 -19.74
C PRO A 58 14.29 -7.94 -20.93
N GLU A 59 14.84 -7.52 -22.06
CA GLU A 59 14.07 -7.16 -23.26
C GLU A 59 13.19 -8.32 -23.75
N CYS A 60 13.67 -9.57 -23.67
CA CYS A 60 12.90 -10.76 -24.03
C CYS A 60 11.68 -10.96 -23.12
N MET A 61 11.85 -10.76 -21.80
CA MET A 61 10.78 -10.89 -20.81
C MET A 61 9.72 -9.80 -21.01
N PHE A 62 10.13 -8.55 -21.19
CA PHE A 62 9.21 -7.44 -21.38
C PHE A 62 8.48 -7.52 -22.73
N LEU A 63 9.15 -7.97 -23.80
CA LEU A 63 8.48 -8.22 -25.08
C LEU A 63 7.40 -9.30 -24.95
N GLU A 64 7.70 -10.42 -24.30
CA GLU A 64 6.72 -11.49 -24.07
C GLU A 64 5.49 -10.98 -23.30
N GLY A 65 5.72 -10.22 -22.23
CA GLY A 65 4.64 -9.58 -21.46
C GLY A 65 3.77 -8.68 -22.33
N GLN A 66 4.37 -7.87 -23.22
CA GLN A 66 3.63 -7.03 -24.17
C GLN A 66 2.85 -7.88 -25.20
N LEU A 67 3.44 -8.93 -25.76
CA LEU A 67 2.76 -9.84 -26.69
C LEU A 67 1.51 -10.48 -26.06
N ILE A 68 1.66 -11.01 -24.84
CA ILE A 68 0.59 -11.57 -24.01
C ILE A 68 -0.51 -10.52 -23.81
N GLN A 69 -0.14 -9.32 -23.37
CA GLN A 69 -1.08 -8.23 -23.14
C GLN A 69 -1.87 -7.88 -24.41
N LYS A 70 -1.19 -7.67 -25.54
CA LYS A 70 -1.85 -7.29 -26.80
C LYS A 70 -2.79 -8.40 -27.31
N ALA A 71 -2.41 -9.67 -27.19
CA ALA A 71 -3.29 -10.78 -27.57
C ALA A 71 -4.55 -10.86 -26.71
N LEU A 72 -4.45 -10.62 -25.40
CA LEU A 72 -5.62 -10.56 -24.52
C LEU A 72 -6.52 -9.37 -24.87
N VAL A 73 -5.95 -8.21 -25.22
CA VAL A 73 -6.72 -7.04 -25.69
C VAL A 73 -7.48 -7.36 -26.98
N LEU A 74 -6.83 -8.00 -27.95
CA LEU A 74 -7.50 -8.42 -29.19
C LEU A 74 -8.61 -9.44 -28.92
N GLN A 75 -8.40 -10.35 -27.98
CA GLN A 75 -9.46 -11.27 -27.57
C GLN A 75 -10.61 -10.52 -26.93
N ALA A 76 -10.35 -9.55 -26.05
CA ALA A 76 -11.39 -8.71 -25.46
C ALA A 76 -12.23 -8.01 -26.53
N GLN A 77 -11.59 -7.50 -27.58
CA GLN A 77 -12.27 -6.88 -28.71
C GLN A 77 -13.14 -7.90 -29.48
N ARG A 78 -12.63 -9.11 -29.74
CA ARG A 78 -13.40 -10.20 -30.37
C ARG A 78 -14.61 -10.61 -29.53
N ASP A 79 -14.44 -10.64 -28.21
CA ASP A 79 -15.48 -10.94 -27.23
C ASP A 79 -16.41 -9.74 -26.94
N SER A 80 -16.18 -8.60 -27.60
CA SER A 80 -16.93 -7.34 -27.41
C SER A 80 -16.94 -6.85 -25.96
N LEU A 81 -15.86 -7.11 -25.21
CA LEU A 81 -15.67 -6.56 -23.86
C LEU A 81 -15.33 -5.08 -23.95
N THR A 82 -15.89 -4.29 -23.04
CA THR A 82 -15.69 -2.84 -22.97
C THR A 82 -15.41 -2.40 -21.54
N VAL A 83 -14.69 -1.29 -21.40
CA VAL A 83 -14.43 -0.63 -20.12
C VAL A 83 -15.34 0.60 -20.06
N GLY A 84 -16.12 0.74 -18.99
CA GLY A 84 -16.96 1.92 -18.80
C GLY A 84 -16.12 3.18 -18.63
N GLU A 85 -16.53 4.30 -19.24
CA GLU A 85 -15.76 5.55 -19.19
C GLU A 85 -15.63 6.08 -17.75
N ASP A 86 -16.66 5.90 -16.89
CA ASP A 86 -16.58 6.28 -15.47
C ASP A 86 -15.54 5.46 -14.69
N GLU A 87 -15.45 4.15 -14.97
CA GLU A 87 -14.43 3.28 -14.38
C GLU A 87 -13.03 3.68 -14.85
N LEU A 88 -12.89 3.96 -16.15
CA LEU A 88 -11.62 4.38 -16.74
C LEU A 88 -11.13 5.70 -16.15
N GLU A 89 -12.02 6.68 -15.98
CA GLU A 89 -11.68 7.97 -15.37
C GLU A 89 -11.27 7.79 -13.91
N ALA A 90 -11.96 6.94 -13.15
CA ALA A 90 -11.57 6.63 -11.77
C ALA A 90 -10.19 5.95 -11.68
N MET A 91 -9.87 5.04 -12.61
CA MET A 91 -8.54 4.42 -12.70
C MET A 91 -7.45 5.45 -13.04
N LEU A 92 -7.71 6.36 -13.98
CA LEU A 92 -6.82 7.46 -14.34
C LEU A 92 -6.56 8.37 -13.13
N ASP A 93 -7.61 8.77 -12.41
CA ASP A 93 -7.49 9.60 -11.20
C ASP A 93 -6.68 8.93 -10.10
N ASN A 94 -6.88 7.62 -9.88
CA ASN A 94 -6.10 6.85 -8.93
C ASN A 94 -4.62 6.81 -9.34
N ARG A 95 -4.33 6.61 -10.63
CA ARG A 95 -2.96 6.58 -11.15
C ARG A 95 -2.26 7.93 -11.01
N ILE A 96 -2.95 9.03 -11.32
CA ILE A 96 -2.43 10.38 -11.13
C ILE A 96 -2.16 10.67 -9.65
N ARG A 97 -3.08 10.30 -8.75
CA ARG A 97 -2.88 10.47 -7.30
C ARG A 97 -1.63 9.74 -6.80
N PHE A 98 -1.39 8.52 -7.28
CA PHE A 98 -0.16 7.77 -6.97
C PHE A 98 1.10 8.54 -7.41
N PHE A 99 1.10 9.11 -8.61
CA PHE A 99 2.23 9.92 -9.08
C PHE A 99 2.40 11.21 -8.26
N ILE A 100 1.33 11.94 -7.97
CA ILE A 100 1.38 13.16 -7.15
C ILE A 100 2.02 12.87 -5.78
N GLN A 101 1.65 11.75 -5.15
CA GLN A 101 2.21 11.34 -3.86
C GLN A 101 3.71 11.01 -3.96
N ASN A 102 4.13 10.28 -5.00
CA ASN A 102 5.52 9.87 -5.16
C ASN A 102 6.46 11.01 -5.58
N TYR A 103 5.96 12.00 -6.32
CA TYR A 103 6.75 13.14 -6.82
C TYR A 103 6.63 14.40 -5.95
N GLY A 104 5.95 14.34 -4.80
CA GLY A 104 5.91 15.43 -3.82
C GLY A 104 4.93 16.56 -4.12
N GLY A 105 3.98 16.36 -5.02
CA GLY A 105 2.94 17.34 -5.34
C GLY A 105 2.58 17.39 -6.83
N ARG A 106 1.48 18.10 -7.13
CA ARG A 106 0.99 18.27 -8.51
C ARG A 106 1.95 19.10 -9.36
N GLU A 107 2.39 20.25 -8.85
CA GLU A 107 3.28 21.16 -9.58
C GLU A 107 4.61 20.47 -9.91
N GLN A 108 5.17 19.75 -8.95
CA GLN A 108 6.41 19.00 -9.13
C GLN A 108 6.28 17.89 -10.18
N LEU A 109 5.13 17.19 -10.22
CA LEU A 109 4.85 16.18 -11.24
C LEU A 109 4.73 16.82 -12.64
N GLU A 110 4.02 17.93 -12.78
CA GLU A 110 3.88 18.63 -14.07
C GLU A 110 5.22 19.18 -14.57
N GLU A 111 6.07 19.69 -13.66
CA GLU A 111 7.42 20.16 -13.96
C GLU A 111 8.33 19.03 -14.45
N ILE A 112 8.38 17.90 -13.71
CA ILE A 112 9.22 16.75 -14.06
C ILE A 112 8.75 16.09 -15.36
N ALA A 113 7.43 15.94 -15.54
CA ALA A 113 6.87 15.31 -16.73
C ALA A 113 6.91 16.23 -17.97
N GLY A 114 7.05 17.55 -17.78
CA GLY A 114 6.93 18.52 -18.86
C GLY A 114 5.55 18.53 -19.54
N LYS A 115 4.53 18.03 -18.84
CA LYS A 115 3.16 17.84 -19.34
C LYS A 115 2.17 18.19 -18.24
N SER A 116 1.02 18.76 -18.62
CA SER A 116 -0.06 18.98 -17.65
C SER A 116 -0.66 17.65 -17.19
N ILE A 117 -1.31 17.63 -16.02
CA ILE A 117 -2.05 16.45 -15.55
C ILE A 117 -3.04 15.94 -16.60
N TYR A 118 -3.68 16.85 -17.36
CA TYR A 118 -4.60 16.49 -18.42
C TYR A 118 -3.90 15.72 -19.56
N GLN A 119 -2.75 16.21 -20.02
CA GLN A 119 -1.96 15.52 -21.05
C GLN A 119 -1.44 14.16 -20.56
N ILE A 120 -1.01 14.08 -19.30
CA ILE A 120 -0.61 12.81 -18.70
C ILE A 120 -1.79 11.84 -18.68
N LYS A 121 -2.98 12.27 -18.26
CA LYS A 121 -4.18 11.42 -18.30
C LYS A 121 -4.47 10.92 -19.72
N GLU A 122 -4.38 11.80 -20.72
CA GLU A 122 -4.61 11.41 -22.11
C GLU A 122 -3.59 10.37 -22.59
N ASP A 123 -2.31 10.54 -22.28
CA ASP A 123 -1.26 9.56 -22.60
C ASP A 123 -1.52 8.18 -21.96
N PHE A 124 -2.08 8.15 -20.75
CA PHE A 124 -2.34 6.92 -20.00
C PHE A 124 -3.71 6.29 -20.29
N LYS A 125 -4.60 6.99 -21.00
CA LYS A 125 -5.98 6.54 -21.24
C LYS A 125 -6.03 5.19 -21.94
N ASP A 126 -5.31 5.06 -23.06
CA ASP A 126 -5.27 3.82 -23.83
C ASP A 126 -4.50 2.70 -23.12
N PRO A 127 -3.30 2.92 -22.55
CA PRO A 127 -2.60 1.91 -21.76
C PRO A 127 -3.44 1.36 -20.60
N ILE A 128 -4.14 2.21 -19.85
CA ILE A 128 -4.99 1.78 -18.74
C ILE A 128 -6.19 0.98 -19.24
N ARG A 129 -6.85 1.44 -20.32
CA ARG A 129 -7.96 0.70 -20.93
C ARG A 129 -7.51 -0.67 -21.41
N GLU A 130 -6.38 -0.76 -22.11
CA GLU A 130 -5.82 -2.02 -22.59
C GLU A 130 -5.45 -2.97 -21.45
N ASN A 131 -4.82 -2.46 -20.39
CA ASN A 131 -4.54 -3.25 -19.18
C ASN A 131 -5.82 -3.84 -18.59
N LYS A 132 -6.88 -3.03 -18.47
CA LYS A 132 -8.16 -3.49 -17.93
C LYS A 132 -8.83 -4.54 -18.81
N LEU A 133 -8.84 -4.35 -20.13
CA LEU A 133 -9.37 -5.34 -21.07
C LEU A 133 -8.61 -6.66 -20.99
N ALA A 134 -7.27 -6.60 -20.93
CA ALA A 134 -6.45 -7.78 -20.75
C ALA A 134 -6.73 -8.51 -19.43
N GLU A 135 -6.88 -7.75 -18.33
CA GLU A 135 -7.26 -8.28 -17.02
C GLU A 135 -8.63 -8.98 -17.06
N MET A 136 -9.63 -8.39 -17.71
CA MET A 136 -10.97 -8.98 -17.85
C MET A 136 -10.93 -10.32 -18.58
N VAL A 137 -10.18 -10.42 -19.68
CA VAL A 137 -10.02 -11.69 -20.41
C VAL A 137 -9.25 -12.70 -19.58
N ARG A 138 -8.14 -12.31 -18.93
CA ARG A 138 -7.38 -13.17 -18.03
C ARG A 138 -8.29 -13.75 -16.94
N ASN A 139 -9.09 -12.91 -16.29
CA ASN A 139 -10.02 -13.33 -15.24
C ASN A 139 -11.10 -14.29 -15.78
N LYS A 140 -11.66 -13.99 -16.97
CA LYS A 140 -12.63 -14.87 -17.64
C LYS A 140 -12.06 -16.25 -17.97
N VAL A 141 -10.81 -16.31 -18.44
CA VAL A 141 -10.11 -17.58 -18.70
C VAL A 141 -9.91 -18.39 -17.41
N LEU A 142 -9.63 -17.69 -16.31
CA LEU A 142 -9.31 -18.31 -15.01
C LEU A 142 -10.54 -18.62 -14.14
N GLU A 143 -11.72 -18.07 -14.43
CA GLU A 143 -12.91 -18.18 -13.58
C GLU A 143 -13.32 -19.64 -13.30
N ALA A 144 -13.20 -20.51 -14.30
CA ALA A 144 -13.52 -21.93 -14.18
C ALA A 144 -12.40 -22.76 -13.51
N VAL A 145 -11.21 -22.18 -13.30
CA VAL A 145 -10.05 -22.90 -12.77
C VAL A 145 -10.17 -23.03 -11.25
N LYS A 146 -10.51 -24.24 -10.81
CA LYS A 146 -10.60 -24.61 -9.39
C LYS A 146 -9.59 -25.70 -9.08
N ILE A 147 -9.09 -25.74 -7.85
CA ILE A 147 -8.20 -26.80 -7.36
C ILE A 147 -9.00 -27.77 -6.48
N THR A 148 -8.80 -29.07 -6.67
CA THR A 148 -9.41 -30.12 -5.83
C THR A 148 -8.40 -30.64 -4.79
N PRO A 149 -8.85 -31.18 -3.64
CA PRO A 149 -7.94 -31.74 -2.64
C PRO A 149 -7.02 -32.85 -3.18
N THR A 150 -7.46 -33.61 -4.18
CA THR A 150 -6.65 -34.63 -4.85
C THR A 150 -5.51 -34.01 -5.65
N GLU A 151 -5.79 -32.91 -6.37
CA GLU A 151 -4.75 -32.17 -7.10
C GLU A 151 -3.76 -31.48 -6.15
N VAL A 152 -4.23 -30.96 -5.01
CA VAL A 152 -3.35 -30.40 -3.97
C VAL A 152 -2.36 -31.45 -3.46
N ARG A 153 -2.83 -32.67 -3.19
CA ARG A 153 -1.95 -33.79 -2.81
C ARG A 153 -0.95 -34.12 -3.91
N ALA A 154 -1.41 -34.26 -5.15
CA ALA A 154 -0.54 -34.56 -6.28
C ALA A 154 0.50 -33.46 -6.55
N TYR A 155 0.17 -32.19 -6.30
CA TYR A 155 1.12 -31.08 -6.34
C TYR A 155 2.17 -31.20 -5.22
N PHE A 156 1.71 -31.42 -3.98
CA PHE A 156 2.59 -31.56 -2.81
C PHE A 156 3.56 -32.73 -2.94
N ASP A 157 3.08 -33.89 -3.41
CA ASP A 157 3.88 -35.12 -3.55
C ASP A 157 5.00 -35.00 -4.60
N LYS A 158 4.93 -34.01 -5.51
CA LYS A 158 6.01 -33.72 -6.47
C LYS A 158 7.15 -32.92 -5.85
N ILE A 159 6.93 -32.25 -4.72
CA ILE A 159 7.93 -31.38 -4.10
C ILE A 159 8.91 -32.26 -3.32
N PRO A 160 10.23 -32.18 -3.60
CA PRO A 160 11.23 -32.91 -2.83
C PRO A 160 11.16 -32.52 -1.34
N LYS A 161 11.24 -33.52 -0.45
CA LYS A 161 11.05 -33.32 1.01
C LYS A 161 12.06 -32.35 1.64
N ASP A 162 13.25 -32.28 1.09
CA ASP A 162 14.32 -31.34 1.48
C ASP A 162 14.06 -29.91 1.00
N SER A 163 13.29 -29.76 -0.08
CA SER A 163 12.86 -28.47 -0.65
C SER A 163 11.59 -27.91 0.01
N LEU A 164 10.92 -28.69 0.87
CA LEU A 164 9.75 -28.22 1.61
C LEU A 164 10.13 -27.08 2.57
N PRO A 165 9.42 -25.94 2.53
CA PRO A 165 9.63 -24.83 3.46
C PRO A 165 9.61 -25.29 4.92
N PHE A 166 10.45 -24.69 5.75
CA PHE A 166 10.38 -24.82 7.20
C PHE A 166 9.62 -23.62 7.75
N TYR A 167 8.56 -23.87 8.51
CA TYR A 167 7.80 -22.84 9.18
C TYR A 167 8.14 -22.84 10.67
N GLU A 168 8.43 -21.66 11.19
CA GLU A 168 8.53 -21.44 12.62
C GLU A 168 7.15 -21.59 13.28
N SER A 169 7.13 -21.56 14.61
CA SER A 169 5.88 -21.58 15.37
C SER A 169 5.06 -20.33 15.04
N GLU A 170 3.85 -20.56 14.55
CA GLU A 170 2.86 -19.52 14.27
C GLU A 170 1.77 -19.54 15.33
N LEU A 171 1.21 -18.38 15.59
CA LEU A 171 0.25 -18.12 16.65
C LEU A 171 -0.94 -17.38 16.05
N GLU A 172 -2.14 -17.73 16.49
CA GLU A 172 -3.31 -16.86 16.33
C GLU A 172 -3.70 -16.34 17.71
N ILE A 173 -3.66 -15.02 17.88
CA ILE A 173 -4.04 -14.38 19.15
C ILE A 173 -5.11 -13.31 18.93
N SER A 174 -5.90 -13.07 19.98
CA SER A 174 -6.81 -11.95 20.04
C SER A 174 -6.61 -11.18 21.35
N GLU A 175 -6.74 -9.86 21.30
CA GLU A 175 -6.47 -8.97 22.43
C GLU A 175 -7.73 -8.15 22.78
N ILE A 176 -7.94 -7.94 24.08
CA ILE A 176 -8.82 -6.86 24.58
C ILE A 176 -7.93 -5.86 25.27
N VAL A 177 -7.96 -4.61 24.80
CA VAL A 177 -7.13 -3.53 25.31
C VAL A 177 -8.01 -2.51 26.04
N LEU A 178 -7.63 -2.15 27.26
CA LEU A 178 -8.12 -0.96 27.94
C LEU A 178 -7.00 0.08 28.02
N ILE A 179 -7.36 1.32 27.75
CA ILE A 179 -6.50 2.50 27.85
C ILE A 179 -6.96 3.27 29.09
N PRO A 180 -6.27 3.12 30.23
CA PRO A 180 -6.67 3.79 31.46
C PRO A 180 -6.62 5.30 31.25
N LYS A 181 -7.67 5.98 31.72
CA LYS A 181 -7.79 7.43 31.62
C LYS A 181 -7.26 8.05 32.90
N SER A 182 -6.57 9.17 32.79
CA SER A 182 -6.19 10.00 33.92
C SER A 182 -7.40 10.34 34.79
N ASN A 183 -7.16 10.46 36.10
CA ASN A 183 -8.16 10.99 37.00
C ASN A 183 -8.41 12.50 36.76
N LYS A 184 -9.50 13.00 37.34
CA LYS A 184 -9.92 14.40 37.18
C LYS A 184 -8.91 15.39 37.75
N ASP A 185 -8.26 15.06 38.85
CA ASP A 185 -7.33 15.98 39.52
C ASP A 185 -6.07 16.21 38.68
N VAL A 186 -5.56 15.15 38.02
CA VAL A 186 -4.45 15.24 37.07
C VAL A 186 -4.88 15.99 35.80
N ASP A 187 -6.09 15.73 35.29
CA ASP A 187 -6.66 16.50 34.18
C ASP A 187 -6.72 18.00 34.52
N GLU A 188 -7.25 18.35 35.69
CA GLU A 188 -7.38 19.74 36.15
C GLU A 188 -6.02 20.42 36.36
N TYR A 189 -5.02 19.68 36.85
CA TYR A 189 -3.65 20.17 36.95
C TYR A 189 -3.09 20.52 35.56
N VAL A 190 -3.18 19.60 34.60
CA VAL A 190 -2.69 19.82 33.23
C VAL A 190 -3.44 20.97 32.55
N ILE A 191 -4.77 21.04 32.72
CA ILE A 191 -5.58 22.14 32.18
C ILE A 191 -5.11 23.49 32.74
N ARG A 192 -4.79 23.55 34.05
CA ARG A 192 -4.32 24.76 34.71
C ARG A 192 -2.95 25.21 34.19
N GLU A 193 -2.02 24.27 33.98
CA GLU A 193 -0.74 24.54 33.33
C GLU A 193 -0.93 25.08 31.91
N MET A 194 -1.81 24.45 31.12
CA MET A 194 -2.08 24.85 29.74
C MET A 194 -2.69 26.26 29.64
N TYR A 195 -3.56 26.63 30.58
CA TYR A 195 -4.05 28.01 30.68
C TYR A 195 -2.95 28.99 31.11
N GLU A 196 -1.98 28.56 31.90
CA GLU A 196 -0.82 29.38 32.25
C GLU A 196 0.10 29.61 31.04
N TYR A 197 0.36 28.56 30.23
CA TYR A 197 1.08 28.71 28.95
C TYR A 197 0.40 29.71 28.04
N LYS A 198 -0.92 29.60 27.88
CA LYS A 198 -1.71 30.56 27.12
C LYS A 198 -1.52 31.99 27.62
N ARG A 199 -1.65 32.24 28.94
CA ARG A 199 -1.45 33.57 29.54
C ARG A 199 -0.05 34.14 29.29
N GLN A 200 0.99 33.30 29.35
CA GLN A 200 2.36 33.73 29.10
C GLN A 200 2.58 34.14 27.65
N VAL A 201 1.93 33.47 26.68
CA VAL A 201 1.99 33.86 25.27
C VAL A 201 1.19 35.12 25.01
N GLU A 202 -0.05 35.22 25.52
CA GLU A 202 -0.92 36.37 25.32
C GLU A 202 -0.36 37.66 25.96
N SER A 203 0.37 37.54 27.07
CA SER A 203 1.07 38.67 27.71
C SER A 203 2.43 39.02 27.07
N GLY A 204 2.88 38.23 26.10
CA GLY A 204 4.18 38.41 25.45
C GLY A 204 5.39 38.00 26.30
N ARG A 205 5.18 37.40 27.48
CA ARG A 205 6.23 36.91 28.38
C ARG A 205 7.03 35.75 27.77
N GLN A 206 6.37 34.92 26.96
CA GLN A 206 6.99 33.80 26.25
C GLN A 206 6.51 33.74 24.80
N LYS A 207 7.35 33.19 23.92
CA LYS A 207 6.94 32.81 22.56
C LYS A 207 6.29 31.42 22.58
N PHE A 208 5.28 31.21 21.74
CA PHE A 208 4.54 29.94 21.68
C PHE A 208 5.48 28.76 21.35
N GLU A 209 6.39 28.96 20.40
CA GLU A 209 7.36 27.97 19.92
C GLU A 209 8.33 27.52 21.03
N ASN A 210 8.66 28.42 21.97
CA ASN A 210 9.50 28.08 23.12
C ASN A 210 8.76 27.13 24.07
N LEU A 211 7.49 27.40 24.35
CA LEU A 211 6.66 26.54 25.20
C LEU A 211 6.40 25.19 24.53
N VAL A 212 6.27 25.16 23.19
CA VAL A 212 6.20 23.89 22.46
C VAL A 212 7.45 23.04 22.71
N LYS A 213 8.64 23.60 22.52
CA LYS A 213 9.90 22.86 22.72
C LYS A 213 10.07 22.35 24.15
N LEU A 214 9.63 23.13 25.13
CA LEU A 214 9.78 22.79 26.54
C LEU A 214 8.74 21.77 27.04
N TYR A 215 7.50 21.86 26.56
CA TYR A 215 6.38 21.18 27.22
C TYR A 215 5.52 20.31 26.31
N SER A 216 5.56 20.51 24.99
CA SER A 216 4.72 19.72 24.08
C SER A 216 5.20 18.27 24.04
N GLN A 217 4.23 17.37 24.18
CA GLN A 217 4.39 15.93 24.06
C GLN A 217 3.93 15.41 22.69
N ASP A 218 3.75 16.30 21.70
CA ASP A 218 3.49 15.88 20.32
C ASP A 218 4.80 15.56 19.58
N PRO A 219 5.11 14.30 19.28
CA PRO A 219 6.36 13.94 18.60
C PRO A 219 6.43 14.47 17.17
N GLY A 220 5.28 14.65 16.50
CA GLY A 220 5.21 15.03 15.09
C GLY A 220 5.57 16.48 14.81
N SER A 221 5.30 17.40 15.74
CA SER A 221 5.50 18.84 15.52
C SER A 221 6.39 19.54 16.54
N ARG A 222 6.80 18.88 17.63
CA ARG A 222 7.61 19.53 18.68
C ARG A 222 8.87 20.19 18.12
N GLU A 223 9.58 19.51 17.23
CA GLU A 223 10.82 20.01 16.63
C GLU A 223 10.58 21.15 15.62
N THR A 224 9.38 21.23 15.02
CA THR A 224 8.97 22.27 14.08
C THR A 224 8.19 23.42 14.74
N GLY A 225 8.32 23.57 16.07
CA GLY A 225 7.64 24.64 16.81
C GLY A 225 6.13 24.45 16.93
N GLY A 226 5.66 23.20 16.78
CA GLY A 226 4.27 22.80 16.98
C GLY A 226 3.43 22.94 15.72
N GLN A 227 4.08 23.20 14.57
CA GLN A 227 3.42 23.70 13.38
C GLN A 227 2.87 22.57 12.50
N TYR A 228 1.61 22.71 12.10
CA TYR A 228 0.94 21.86 11.11
C TYR A 228 0.30 22.71 10.01
N GLN A 229 0.28 22.17 8.80
CA GLN A 229 -0.53 22.67 7.69
C GLN A 229 -1.80 21.81 7.60
N MET A 230 -2.95 22.46 7.57
CA MET A 230 -4.26 21.82 7.57
C MET A 230 -5.07 22.33 6.38
N ASN A 231 -5.76 21.44 5.69
CA ASN A 231 -6.76 21.80 4.68
C ASN A 231 -8.16 21.43 5.18
N ARG A 232 -9.15 22.28 4.89
CA ARG A 232 -10.55 22.08 5.32
C ARG A 232 -11.17 20.77 4.81
N ASN A 233 -10.68 20.23 3.70
CA ASN A 233 -11.19 19.00 3.09
C ASN A 233 -10.50 17.74 3.64
N ASP A 234 -9.49 17.89 4.50
CA ASP A 234 -8.79 16.77 5.11
C ASP A 234 -9.62 16.15 6.25
N LYS A 235 -9.84 14.83 6.16
CA LYS A 235 -10.64 14.05 7.11
C LYS A 235 -9.81 13.27 8.12
N GLN A 236 -8.49 13.42 8.11
CA GLN A 236 -7.59 12.63 8.97
C GLN A 236 -7.41 13.21 10.38
N TRP A 237 -7.82 14.46 10.60
CA TRP A 237 -7.65 15.17 11.88
C TRP A 237 -8.62 14.69 12.96
N ASP A 238 -8.20 14.81 14.23
CA ASP A 238 -9.12 14.67 15.35
C ASP A 238 -10.21 15.76 15.27
N PRO A 239 -11.51 15.40 15.34
CA PRO A 239 -12.59 16.36 15.16
C PRO A 239 -12.60 17.51 16.16
N ALA A 240 -12.20 17.27 17.42
CA ALA A 240 -12.17 18.32 18.43
C ALA A 240 -11.04 19.32 18.15
N PHE A 241 -9.86 18.81 17.79
CA PHE A 241 -8.72 19.63 17.39
C PHE A 241 -9.04 20.46 16.13
N PHE A 242 -9.54 19.81 15.08
CA PHE A 242 -9.86 20.44 13.80
C PHE A 242 -10.90 21.55 13.94
N ASN A 243 -12.00 21.26 14.64
CA ASN A 243 -13.07 22.25 14.87
C ASN A 243 -12.58 23.44 15.70
N ALA A 244 -11.72 23.21 16.69
CA ALA A 244 -11.15 24.28 17.49
C ALA A 244 -10.21 25.15 16.65
N ALA A 245 -9.32 24.54 15.85
CA ALA A 245 -8.39 25.25 14.97
C ALA A 245 -9.12 26.20 14.02
N PHE A 246 -10.10 25.71 13.25
CA PHE A 246 -10.80 26.51 12.24
C PHE A 246 -11.80 27.55 12.80
N ARG A 247 -12.03 27.56 14.12
CA ARG A 247 -12.78 28.63 14.81
C ARG A 247 -11.91 29.84 15.19
N LEU A 248 -10.59 29.70 15.13
CA LEU A 248 -9.66 30.76 15.50
C LEU A 248 -9.46 31.77 14.37
N LYS A 249 -9.26 33.02 14.75
CA LYS A 249 -8.71 34.08 13.88
C LYS A 249 -7.19 34.03 13.90
N GLU A 250 -6.53 34.57 12.87
CA GLU A 250 -5.07 34.69 12.85
C GLU A 250 -4.54 35.37 14.12
N GLY A 251 -3.47 34.81 14.70
CA GLY A 251 -2.87 35.21 15.97
C GLY A 251 -3.60 34.72 17.22
N GLN A 252 -4.85 34.25 17.11
CA GLN A 252 -5.65 33.83 18.27
C GLN A 252 -5.20 32.47 18.81
N ILE A 253 -5.25 32.33 20.15
CA ILE A 253 -5.02 31.07 20.86
C ILE A 253 -6.35 30.52 21.40
N SER A 254 -6.59 29.23 21.18
CA SER A 254 -7.79 28.52 21.65
C SER A 254 -7.88 28.46 23.17
N PRO A 255 -9.07 28.18 23.76
CA PRO A 255 -9.12 27.58 25.09
C PRO A 255 -8.46 26.18 25.08
N VAL A 256 -8.33 25.55 26.25
CA VAL A 256 -7.82 24.19 26.35
C VAL A 256 -8.86 23.21 25.77
N ILE A 257 -8.45 22.40 24.81
CA ILE A 257 -9.29 21.45 24.08
C ILE A 257 -8.88 20.02 24.43
N LYS A 258 -9.83 19.15 24.77
CA LYS A 258 -9.59 17.72 24.98
C LYS A 258 -9.81 16.95 23.68
N SER A 259 -8.82 16.17 23.26
CA SER A 259 -8.89 15.23 22.13
C SER A 259 -8.66 13.80 22.62
N LYS A 260 -8.64 12.83 21.69
CA LYS A 260 -8.20 11.46 21.99
C LYS A 260 -6.71 11.33 22.36
N PHE A 261 -5.90 12.34 22.08
CA PHE A 261 -4.46 12.34 22.35
C PHE A 261 -4.09 13.05 23.67
N GLY A 262 -4.98 13.89 24.21
CA GLY A 262 -4.74 14.65 25.43
C GLY A 262 -5.36 16.05 25.37
N PHE A 263 -4.72 16.99 26.05
CA PHE A 263 -5.14 18.39 26.08
C PHE A 263 -4.30 19.24 25.14
N HIS A 264 -4.95 20.15 24.42
CA HIS A 264 -4.33 21.02 23.44
C HIS A 264 -4.65 22.49 23.71
N ILE A 265 -3.67 23.35 23.44
CA ILE A 265 -3.91 24.75 23.06
C ILE A 265 -3.38 24.95 21.65
N ILE A 266 -4.13 25.69 20.85
CA ILE A 266 -3.89 25.86 19.41
C ILE A 266 -3.76 27.35 19.13
N GLN A 267 -2.74 27.75 18.38
CA GLN A 267 -2.58 29.09 17.84
C GLN A 267 -2.80 29.04 16.33
N MET A 268 -3.65 29.92 15.81
CA MET A 268 -3.75 30.13 14.36
C MET A 268 -2.60 31.04 13.92
N VAL A 269 -1.72 30.56 13.05
CA VAL A 269 -0.59 31.33 12.52
C VAL A 269 -1.01 32.11 11.29
N ALA A 270 -1.63 31.43 10.33
CA ALA A 270 -2.07 32.03 9.07
C ALA A 270 -3.23 31.22 8.49
N ARG A 271 -4.07 31.88 7.69
CA ARG A 271 -5.19 31.25 6.99
C ARG A 271 -5.38 31.84 5.60
N SER A 272 -5.47 30.97 4.61
CA SER A 272 -5.75 31.34 3.22
C SER A 272 -6.84 30.43 2.67
N GLY A 273 -8.08 30.94 2.63
CA GLY A 273 -9.25 30.16 2.19
C GLY A 273 -9.49 28.92 3.07
N ASP A 274 -9.32 27.75 2.45
CA ASP A 274 -9.47 26.44 3.06
C ASP A 274 -8.19 25.91 3.72
N ASP A 275 -7.05 26.55 3.48
CA ASP A 275 -5.77 26.20 4.08
C ASP A 275 -5.52 27.02 5.36
N ALA A 276 -4.96 26.35 6.37
CA ALA A 276 -4.59 26.95 7.64
C ALA A 276 -3.22 26.44 8.09
N VAL A 277 -2.41 27.36 8.62
CA VAL A 277 -1.19 27.04 9.35
C VAL A 277 -1.48 27.26 10.83
N VAL A 278 -1.34 26.20 11.62
CA VAL A 278 -1.57 26.25 13.07
C VAL A 278 -0.33 25.83 13.82
N ARG A 279 -0.23 26.26 15.08
CA ARG A 279 0.70 25.69 16.06
C ARG A 279 -0.08 25.12 17.22
N HIS A 280 0.41 24.06 17.84
CA HIS A 280 -0.22 23.54 19.05
C HIS A 280 0.80 23.10 20.11
N ILE A 281 0.34 23.07 21.35
CA ILE A 281 1.00 22.35 22.45
C ILE A 281 0.09 21.19 22.82
N LEU A 282 0.63 19.97 22.89
CA LEU A 282 -0.06 18.80 23.42
C LEU A 282 0.48 18.48 24.81
N ARG A 283 -0.43 18.30 25.78
CA ARG A 283 -0.10 17.74 27.09
C ARG A 283 -0.95 16.51 27.33
N ILE A 284 -0.29 15.40 27.65
CA ILE A 284 -0.88 14.11 27.93
C ILE A 284 -0.85 13.92 29.44
N PRO A 285 -2.01 13.96 30.12
CA PRO A 285 -2.11 13.63 31.54
C PRO A 285 -1.45 12.29 31.85
N ALA A 286 -0.63 12.25 32.90
CA ALA A 286 -0.02 11.01 33.35
C ALA A 286 -1.08 10.06 33.92
N VAL A 287 -0.95 8.78 33.62
CA VAL A 287 -1.76 7.70 34.19
C VAL A 287 -1.00 7.11 35.37
N THR A 288 -1.59 7.17 36.56
CA THR A 288 -1.02 6.65 37.80
C THR A 288 -1.27 5.15 37.94
N ASP A 289 -0.56 4.52 38.88
CA ASP A 289 -0.69 3.08 39.12
C ASP A 289 -2.06 2.70 39.68
N GLU A 290 -2.78 3.63 40.32
CA GLU A 290 -4.16 3.46 40.74
C GLU A 290 -5.09 3.24 39.54
N GLU A 291 -4.98 4.06 38.50
CA GLU A 291 -5.82 3.90 37.30
C GLU A 291 -5.47 2.63 36.52
N ILE A 292 -4.19 2.25 36.48
CA ILE A 292 -3.77 0.94 35.96
C ILE A 292 -4.42 -0.19 36.75
N THR A 293 -4.44 -0.10 38.09
CA THR A 293 -5.02 -1.12 38.96
C THR A 293 -6.52 -1.28 38.73
N VAL A 294 -7.25 -0.17 38.56
CA VAL A 294 -8.68 -0.19 38.21
C VAL A 294 -8.91 -0.87 36.85
N ALA A 295 -8.11 -0.54 35.84
CA ALA A 295 -8.21 -1.16 34.53
C ALA A 295 -7.89 -2.67 34.56
N LYS A 296 -6.88 -3.09 35.33
CA LYS A 296 -6.59 -4.51 35.57
C LYS A 296 -7.77 -5.23 36.20
N ALA A 297 -8.35 -4.68 37.27
CA ALA A 297 -9.52 -5.29 37.92
C ALA A 297 -10.73 -5.39 36.97
N ARG A 298 -10.94 -4.39 36.13
CA ARG A 298 -11.99 -4.42 35.10
C ARG A 298 -11.74 -5.53 34.07
N LEU A 299 -10.53 -5.66 33.55
CA LEU A 299 -10.16 -6.74 32.63
C LEU A 299 -10.24 -8.12 33.28
N ASP A 300 -9.91 -8.25 34.56
CA ASP A 300 -10.04 -9.51 35.29
C ASP A 300 -11.50 -9.95 35.44
N SER A 301 -12.41 -9.00 35.68
CA SER A 301 -13.86 -9.25 35.67
C SER A 301 -14.35 -9.71 34.28
N ILE A 302 -13.88 -9.06 33.21
CA ILE A 302 -14.20 -9.45 31.82
C ILE A 302 -13.68 -10.85 31.54
N ARG A 303 -12.41 -11.13 31.87
CA ARG A 303 -11.76 -12.44 31.74
C ARG A 303 -12.55 -13.52 32.45
N THR A 304 -12.98 -13.28 33.69
CA THR A 304 -13.77 -14.24 34.47
C THR A 304 -15.07 -14.62 33.75
N ARG A 305 -15.76 -13.65 33.13
CA ARG A 305 -16.97 -13.92 32.35
C ARG A 305 -16.68 -14.70 31.07
N VAL A 306 -15.55 -14.41 30.42
CA VAL A 306 -15.11 -15.17 29.23
C VAL A 306 -14.82 -16.62 29.60
N LEU A 307 -14.08 -16.85 30.68
CA LEU A 307 -13.74 -18.21 31.14
C LEU A 307 -14.97 -19.02 31.57
N LYS A 308 -16.01 -18.35 32.10
CA LYS A 308 -17.29 -19.00 32.44
C LYS A 308 -18.18 -19.29 31.24
N GLY A 309 -17.87 -18.74 30.07
CA GLY A 309 -18.71 -18.84 28.87
C GLY A 309 -19.89 -17.86 28.82
N ASP A 310 -20.03 -16.96 29.79
CA ASP A 310 -21.09 -15.93 29.83
C ASP A 310 -20.93 -14.87 28.72
N LEU A 311 -19.73 -14.81 28.12
CA LEU A 311 -19.37 -13.84 27.09
C LEU A 311 -18.27 -14.43 26.21
N THR A 312 -18.47 -14.47 24.89
CA THR A 312 -17.39 -14.87 23.97
C THR A 312 -16.29 -13.80 23.93
N PHE A 313 -15.04 -14.20 23.67
CA PHE A 313 -13.92 -13.25 23.61
C PHE A 313 -14.18 -12.15 22.55
N SER A 314 -14.64 -12.51 21.35
CA SER A 314 -14.95 -11.55 20.29
C SER A 314 -16.07 -10.57 20.66
N ASN A 315 -17.09 -10.99 21.40
CA ASN A 315 -18.12 -10.09 21.92
C ASN A 315 -17.56 -9.17 23.02
N ALA A 316 -16.64 -9.68 23.83
CA ALA A 316 -15.94 -8.88 24.83
C ALA A 316 -15.05 -7.80 24.19
N VAL A 317 -14.34 -8.12 23.10
CA VAL A 317 -13.59 -7.14 22.30
C VAL A 317 -14.52 -6.04 21.81
N ASN A 318 -15.58 -6.39 21.09
CA ASN A 318 -16.52 -5.42 20.52
C ASN A 318 -17.11 -4.49 21.58
N LYS A 319 -17.41 -5.03 22.77
CA LYS A 319 -18.06 -4.28 23.85
C LYS A 319 -17.11 -3.46 24.70
N TYR A 320 -15.89 -3.92 24.94
CA TYR A 320 -15.03 -3.36 25.98
C TYR A 320 -13.65 -2.90 25.48
N SER A 321 -13.17 -3.41 24.35
CA SER A 321 -11.86 -2.99 23.84
C SER A 321 -11.91 -1.51 23.45
N GLU A 322 -10.87 -0.77 23.83
CA GLU A 322 -10.67 0.62 23.45
C GLU A 322 -9.70 0.75 22.25
N ASP A 323 -9.24 -0.38 21.72
CA ASP A 323 -8.67 -0.47 20.38
C ASP A 323 -9.79 -0.61 19.34
N GLU A 324 -10.22 0.53 18.79
CA GLU A 324 -11.29 0.60 17.79
C GLU A 324 -10.96 -0.17 16.50
N GLY A 325 -9.69 -0.20 16.09
CA GLY A 325 -9.26 -0.86 14.85
C GLY A 325 -9.43 -2.38 14.94
N ALA A 326 -9.19 -2.95 16.12
CA ALA A 326 -9.27 -4.38 16.36
C ALA A 326 -10.70 -4.90 16.61
N LYS A 327 -11.71 -4.03 16.78
CA LYS A 327 -13.10 -4.49 17.04
C LYS A 327 -13.67 -5.30 15.88
N PHE A 328 -13.44 -4.86 14.64
CA PHE A 328 -13.95 -5.53 13.44
C PHE A 328 -13.32 -6.91 13.20
N SER A 329 -12.11 -7.16 13.72
CA SER A 329 -11.43 -8.45 13.65
C SER A 329 -11.64 -9.30 14.91
N GLY A 330 -12.51 -8.88 15.83
CA GLY A 330 -12.71 -9.58 17.11
C GLY A 330 -11.44 -9.62 17.96
N GLY A 331 -10.60 -8.59 17.87
CA GLY A 331 -9.37 -8.42 18.63
C GLY A 331 -8.17 -9.10 17.98
N GLN A 332 -8.36 -9.73 16.81
CA GLN A 332 -7.33 -10.55 16.20
C GLN A 332 -6.15 -9.71 15.74
N ARG A 333 -4.96 -10.14 16.15
CA ARG A 333 -3.71 -9.54 15.71
C ARG A 333 -3.37 -10.05 14.30
N THR A 334 -2.87 -9.15 13.47
CA THR A 334 -2.44 -9.47 12.10
C THR A 334 -0.94 -9.26 11.96
N GLY A 335 -0.31 -10.09 11.14
CA GLY A 335 1.09 -9.98 10.76
C GLY A 335 1.32 -8.82 9.81
N ARG A 336 2.58 -8.55 9.48
CA ARG A 336 2.96 -7.47 8.54
C ARG A 336 2.40 -7.69 7.13
N ASP A 337 2.11 -8.93 6.78
CA ASP A 337 1.50 -9.37 5.52
C ASP A 337 -0.04 -9.36 5.57
N GLY A 338 -0.63 -8.95 6.68
CA GLY A 338 -2.08 -8.96 6.91
C GLY A 338 -2.65 -10.34 7.27
N SER A 339 -1.81 -11.38 7.37
CA SER A 339 -2.25 -12.71 7.79
C SER A 339 -2.61 -12.72 9.28
N THR A 340 -3.46 -13.66 9.69
CA THR A 340 -3.82 -13.83 11.11
C THR A 340 -2.87 -14.73 11.88
N SER A 341 -1.97 -15.40 11.16
CA SER A 341 -0.96 -16.30 11.71
C SER A 341 0.34 -15.52 11.86
N ILE A 342 0.74 -15.26 13.10
CA ILE A 342 1.91 -14.43 13.41
C ILE A 342 3.01 -15.25 14.06
N THR A 343 4.25 -14.93 13.73
CA THR A 343 5.45 -15.51 14.30
C THR A 343 5.93 -14.70 15.51
N TYR A 344 6.79 -15.30 16.34
CA TYR A 344 7.26 -14.66 17.59
C TYR A 344 8.04 -13.35 17.38
N ASP A 345 8.72 -13.18 16.25
CA ASP A 345 9.46 -11.96 15.90
C ASP A 345 8.54 -10.76 15.58
N GLN A 346 7.25 -11.03 15.30
CA GLN A 346 6.24 -10.01 15.05
C GLN A 346 5.53 -9.53 16.32
N LEU A 347 5.82 -10.17 17.46
CA LEU A 347 5.23 -9.83 18.75
C LEU A 347 6.03 -8.74 19.47
N ASP A 348 5.32 -7.94 20.27
CA ASP A 348 6.00 -7.10 21.25
C ASP A 348 6.66 -7.96 22.34
N LYS A 349 7.75 -7.43 22.92
CA LYS A 349 8.62 -8.17 23.85
C LYS A 349 7.88 -8.72 25.07
N ASP A 350 6.81 -8.04 25.48
CA ASP A 350 6.03 -8.40 26.67
C ASP A 350 5.06 -9.57 26.41
N LEU A 351 4.64 -9.81 25.15
CA LEU A 351 3.80 -10.96 24.78
C LEU A 351 4.56 -12.28 24.78
N ILE A 352 5.83 -12.27 24.37
CA ILE A 352 6.63 -13.49 24.22
C ILE A 352 6.64 -14.36 25.49
N PRO A 353 7.02 -13.84 26.68
CA PRO A 353 7.00 -14.64 27.90
C PRO A 353 5.59 -15.03 28.34
N LEU A 354 4.59 -14.18 28.08
CA LEU A 354 3.19 -14.45 28.41
C LEU A 354 2.68 -15.67 27.62
N LEU A 355 2.86 -15.66 26.30
CA LEU A 355 2.38 -16.70 25.41
C LEU A 355 3.12 -18.02 25.61
N LYS A 356 4.43 -18.00 25.93
CA LYS A 356 5.20 -19.24 26.19
C LYS A 356 4.56 -20.13 27.26
N GLY A 357 3.90 -19.56 28.25
CA GLY A 357 3.21 -20.30 29.31
C GLY A 357 1.76 -20.69 29.01
N MET A 358 1.21 -20.31 27.86
CA MET A 358 -0.19 -20.52 27.48
C MET A 358 -0.37 -21.67 26.50
N GLN A 359 -1.51 -22.35 26.61
CA GLN A 359 -2.02 -23.35 25.66
C GLN A 359 -3.13 -22.75 24.79
N PRO A 360 -3.36 -23.27 23.57
CA PRO A 360 -4.52 -22.90 22.77
C PRO A 360 -5.83 -23.05 23.55
N GLY A 361 -6.65 -21.99 23.55
CA GLY A 361 -7.85 -21.87 24.37
C GLY A 361 -7.68 -21.00 25.62
N ASP A 362 -6.44 -20.73 26.05
CA ASP A 362 -6.20 -19.95 27.26
C ASP A 362 -6.48 -18.46 27.07
N VAL A 363 -6.98 -17.83 28.15
CA VAL A 363 -7.07 -16.37 28.29
C VAL A 363 -6.11 -15.92 29.39
N SER A 364 -5.17 -15.05 29.02
CA SER A 364 -4.12 -14.53 29.89
C SER A 364 -4.68 -13.73 31.06
N MET A 365 -3.88 -13.55 32.11
CA MET A 365 -4.14 -12.53 33.14
C MET A 365 -3.96 -11.12 32.55
N PRO A 366 -4.56 -10.07 33.15
CA PRO A 366 -4.35 -8.68 32.74
C PRO A 366 -2.88 -8.26 32.85
N GLN A 367 -2.29 -7.88 31.72
CA GLN A 367 -0.90 -7.43 31.59
C GLN A 367 -0.85 -5.94 31.27
N VAL A 368 0.05 -5.21 31.92
CA VAL A 368 0.37 -3.83 31.59
C VAL A 368 1.44 -3.82 30.52
N TYR A 369 1.29 -2.96 29.51
CA TYR A 369 2.29 -2.76 28.46
C TYR A 369 2.25 -1.32 27.97
N THR A 370 3.24 -0.93 27.18
CA THR A 370 3.28 0.37 26.51
C THR A 370 2.98 0.17 25.03
N ASN A 371 1.96 0.86 24.50
CA ASN A 371 1.60 0.75 23.09
C ASN A 371 2.53 1.58 22.18
N GLU A 372 2.35 1.50 20.87
CA GLU A 372 3.14 2.24 19.87
C GLU A 372 3.06 3.77 19.99
N ARG A 373 2.11 4.28 20.77
CA ARG A 373 1.93 5.72 21.05
C ARG A 373 2.51 6.14 22.41
N ASP A 374 3.37 5.31 22.99
CA ASP A 374 3.96 5.48 24.32
C ASP A 374 2.90 5.59 25.45
N GLN A 375 1.70 5.04 25.24
CA GLN A 375 0.65 5.04 26.27
C GLN A 375 0.72 3.74 27.08
N ARG A 376 0.64 3.87 28.40
CA ARG A 376 0.46 2.72 29.30
C ARG A 376 -0.95 2.16 29.11
N CYS A 377 -1.05 0.92 28.69
CA CYS A 377 -2.29 0.21 28.44
C CYS A 377 -2.34 -1.07 29.28
N VAL A 378 -3.54 -1.64 29.42
CA VAL A 378 -3.73 -2.96 30.02
C VAL A 378 -4.43 -3.84 29.01
N ARG A 379 -3.96 -5.07 28.83
CA ARG A 379 -4.58 -6.04 27.93
C ARG A 379 -4.80 -7.40 28.56
N ILE A 380 -5.73 -8.15 28.00
CA ILE A 380 -5.76 -9.62 28.12
C ILE A 380 -5.67 -10.22 26.72
N VAL A 381 -5.06 -11.40 26.63
CA VAL A 381 -4.77 -12.09 25.38
C VAL A 381 -5.45 -13.45 25.39
N PHE A 382 -6.14 -13.77 24.31
CA PHE A 382 -6.65 -15.11 24.04
C PHE A 382 -5.76 -15.78 23.01
N LEU A 383 -5.17 -16.92 23.38
CA LEU A 383 -4.39 -17.73 22.44
C LEU A 383 -5.36 -18.69 21.74
N LYS A 384 -5.69 -18.41 20.48
CA LYS A 384 -6.64 -19.20 19.71
C LYS A 384 -6.01 -20.49 19.18
N SER A 385 -4.83 -20.41 18.59
CA SER A 385 -4.08 -21.57 18.10
C SER A 385 -2.58 -21.32 18.15
N ARG A 386 -1.81 -22.42 18.16
CA ARG A 386 -0.36 -22.44 18.03
C ARG A 386 0.03 -23.63 17.16
N THR A 387 0.93 -23.42 16.22
CA THR A 387 1.63 -24.51 15.51
C THR A 387 2.98 -24.78 16.17
N GLU A 388 3.41 -26.04 16.14
CA GLU A 388 4.80 -26.38 16.47
C GLU A 388 5.69 -26.10 15.25
N PRO A 389 6.98 -25.75 15.41
CA PRO A 389 7.88 -25.62 14.26
C PRO A 389 7.89 -26.92 13.44
N HIS A 390 7.62 -26.82 12.14
CA HIS A 390 7.48 -27.98 11.28
C HIS A 390 7.98 -27.69 9.86
N ARG A 391 8.35 -28.76 9.15
CA ARG A 391 8.41 -28.69 7.69
C ARG A 391 6.99 -28.76 7.14
N GLU A 392 6.77 -28.01 6.08
CA GLU A 392 5.46 -27.88 5.44
C GLU A 392 4.79 -29.24 5.24
N ASN A 393 3.53 -29.33 5.63
CA ASN A 393 2.77 -30.56 5.51
C ASN A 393 1.28 -30.30 5.24
N LEU A 394 0.60 -31.26 4.62
CA LEU A 394 -0.81 -31.09 4.25
C LEU A 394 -1.80 -31.12 5.43
N ARG A 395 -1.35 -31.43 6.66
CA ARG A 395 -2.21 -31.37 7.84
C ARG A 395 -2.32 -29.92 8.32
N ASP A 396 -1.20 -29.23 8.40
CA ASP A 396 -1.11 -27.90 9.01
C ASP A 396 -1.17 -26.79 7.93
N ASP A 397 -0.68 -27.04 6.72
CA ASP A 397 -0.47 -26.02 5.67
C ASP A 397 -1.35 -26.21 4.42
N PHE A 398 -2.43 -27.00 4.50
CA PHE A 398 -3.24 -27.35 3.32
C PHE A 398 -3.63 -26.14 2.48
N ASN A 399 -4.06 -25.03 3.10
CA ASN A 399 -4.48 -23.82 2.40
C ASN A 399 -3.35 -23.15 1.63
N ARG A 400 -2.13 -23.09 2.22
CA ARG A 400 -0.95 -22.51 1.58
C ARG A 400 -0.55 -23.34 0.36
N VAL A 401 -0.51 -24.65 0.53
CA VAL A 401 -0.19 -25.59 -0.55
C VAL A 401 -1.27 -25.55 -1.63
N ALA A 402 -2.55 -25.48 -1.26
CA ALA A 402 -3.67 -25.38 -2.18
C ALA A 402 -3.64 -24.09 -3.00
N GLN A 403 -3.27 -22.96 -2.39
CA GLN A 403 -3.11 -21.69 -3.08
C GLN A 403 -1.98 -21.76 -4.11
N ARG A 404 -0.80 -22.28 -3.75
CA ARG A 404 0.31 -22.44 -4.72
C ARG A 404 -0.04 -23.42 -5.84
N ALA A 405 -0.69 -24.54 -5.51
CA ALA A 405 -1.18 -25.50 -6.51
C ALA A 405 -2.21 -24.87 -7.45
N LEU A 406 -3.11 -24.02 -6.92
CA LEU A 406 -4.08 -23.28 -7.72
C LEU A 406 -3.40 -22.28 -8.66
N GLU A 407 -2.39 -21.54 -8.19
CA GLU A 407 -1.64 -20.61 -9.03
C GLU A 407 -0.88 -21.35 -10.15
N GLU A 408 -0.21 -22.48 -9.87
CA GLU A 408 0.40 -23.31 -10.94
C GLU A 408 -0.66 -23.77 -11.95
N LYS A 409 -1.84 -24.21 -11.47
CA LYS A 409 -2.94 -24.65 -12.34
C LYS A 409 -3.49 -23.51 -13.20
N LYS A 410 -3.60 -22.29 -12.65
CA LYS A 410 -4.02 -21.08 -13.38
C LYS A 410 -3.00 -20.72 -14.47
N GLU A 411 -1.72 -20.73 -14.15
CA GLU A 411 -0.66 -20.48 -15.14
C GLU A 411 -0.67 -21.53 -16.25
N ALA A 412 -0.87 -22.81 -15.94
CA ALA A 412 -1.04 -23.86 -16.95
C ALA A 412 -2.30 -23.66 -17.82
N ALA A 413 -3.40 -23.20 -17.23
CA ALA A 413 -4.63 -22.90 -17.97
C ALA A 413 -4.45 -21.72 -18.93
N LEU A 414 -3.77 -20.65 -18.49
CA LEU A 414 -3.41 -19.53 -19.36
C LEU A 414 -2.46 -19.95 -20.47
N ALA A 415 -1.40 -20.71 -20.16
CA ALA A 415 -0.47 -21.21 -21.17
C ALA A 415 -1.19 -22.06 -22.24
N LYS A 416 -2.12 -22.92 -21.82
CA LYS A 416 -2.98 -23.68 -22.74
C LYS A 416 -3.85 -22.76 -23.59
N TRP A 417 -4.50 -21.77 -22.97
CA TRP A 417 -5.32 -20.80 -23.67
C TRP A 417 -4.51 -20.07 -24.75
N PHE A 418 -3.32 -19.56 -24.41
CA PHE A 418 -2.42 -18.91 -25.35
C PHE A 418 -2.00 -19.85 -26.48
N LYS A 419 -1.64 -21.10 -26.19
CA LYS A 419 -1.29 -22.08 -27.23
C LYS A 419 -2.41 -22.29 -28.27
N GLU A 420 -3.67 -22.26 -27.83
CA GLU A 420 -4.84 -22.42 -28.70
C GLU A 420 -5.19 -21.13 -29.47
N HIS A 421 -4.91 -19.95 -28.90
CA HIS A 421 -5.36 -18.67 -29.45
C HIS A 421 -4.27 -17.90 -30.22
N ILE A 422 -2.99 -18.03 -29.86
CA ILE A 422 -1.84 -17.39 -30.53
C ILE A 422 -1.91 -17.58 -32.05
N PRO A 423 -2.14 -18.80 -32.61
CA PRO A 423 -2.17 -19.02 -34.06
C PRO A 423 -3.34 -18.34 -34.80
N THR A 424 -4.31 -17.78 -34.06
CA THR A 424 -5.47 -17.08 -34.62
C THR A 424 -5.22 -15.59 -34.82
N PHE A 425 -4.09 -15.06 -34.34
CA PHE A 425 -3.70 -13.67 -34.49
C PHE A 425 -2.65 -13.54 -35.60
N PHE A 426 -2.69 -12.42 -36.32
CA PHE A 426 -1.59 -12.02 -37.19
C PHE A 426 -0.44 -11.53 -36.30
N ILE A 427 0.74 -12.15 -36.39
CA ILE A 427 1.88 -11.81 -35.52
C ILE A 427 3.11 -11.54 -36.37
N THR A 428 3.82 -10.45 -36.07
CA THR A 428 5.18 -10.21 -36.57
C THR A 428 6.09 -9.89 -35.39
N ILE A 429 7.33 -10.39 -35.44
CA ILE A 429 8.34 -10.16 -34.42
C ILE A 429 9.66 -9.88 -35.14
N ASP A 430 10.34 -8.81 -34.73
CA ASP A 430 11.61 -8.40 -35.29
C ASP A 430 12.73 -9.42 -34.97
N ASN A 431 13.65 -9.57 -35.93
CA ASN A 431 14.75 -10.54 -35.82
C ASN A 431 15.72 -10.26 -34.67
N ASP A 432 15.75 -9.03 -34.12
CA ASP A 432 16.53 -8.70 -32.92
C ASP A 432 16.16 -9.61 -31.73
N PHE A 433 14.94 -10.19 -31.71
CA PHE A 433 14.44 -11.07 -30.67
C PHE A 433 14.51 -12.56 -31.05
N ALA A 434 15.22 -12.94 -32.11
CA ALA A 434 15.31 -14.32 -32.58
C ALA A 434 15.97 -15.29 -31.58
N GLN A 435 16.73 -14.78 -30.61
CA GLN A 435 17.40 -15.56 -29.56
C GLN A 435 16.58 -15.68 -28.27
N CYS A 436 15.42 -15.01 -28.19
CA CYS A 436 14.55 -15.06 -27.03
C CYS A 436 13.79 -16.40 -27.00
N GLY A 437 14.22 -17.33 -26.15
CA GLY A 437 13.61 -18.66 -26.04
C GLY A 437 12.19 -18.65 -25.44
N ASN A 438 11.88 -17.66 -24.60
CA ASN A 438 10.57 -17.50 -23.98
C ASN A 438 9.46 -17.15 -24.99
N ILE A 439 9.80 -16.58 -26.16
CA ILE A 439 8.83 -16.24 -27.20
C ILE A 439 8.81 -17.23 -28.38
N GLU A 440 9.33 -18.45 -28.19
CA GLU A 440 9.44 -19.43 -29.28
C GLU A 440 8.07 -19.76 -29.91
N ASP A 441 7.04 -19.98 -29.10
CA ASP A 441 5.69 -20.28 -29.59
C ASP A 441 5.08 -19.10 -30.37
N TRP A 442 5.34 -17.86 -29.92
CA TRP A 442 4.94 -16.65 -30.63
C TRP A 442 5.64 -16.54 -31.99
N ARG A 443 6.93 -16.87 -32.06
CA ARG A 443 7.70 -16.86 -33.30
C ARG A 443 7.25 -17.93 -34.28
N LYS A 444 6.92 -19.13 -33.80
CA LYS A 444 6.33 -20.19 -34.65
C LYS A 444 5.03 -19.73 -35.28
N ALA A 445 4.13 -19.15 -34.49
CA ALA A 445 2.87 -18.61 -35.00
C ALA A 445 3.06 -17.41 -35.96
N ALA A 446 4.07 -16.56 -35.73
CA ALA A 446 4.43 -15.49 -36.64
C ALA A 446 4.90 -16.03 -38.02
N ALA A 447 5.71 -17.09 -38.02
CA ALA A 447 6.17 -17.73 -39.25
C ALA A 447 5.00 -18.33 -40.06
N GLU A 448 4.05 -19.00 -39.39
CA GLU A 448 2.84 -19.54 -40.03
C GLU A 448 1.92 -18.45 -40.60
N SER A 449 1.79 -17.31 -39.90
CA SER A 449 1.01 -16.15 -40.36
C SER A 449 1.59 -15.54 -41.65
N ASN A 450 2.91 -15.45 -41.74
CA ASN A 450 3.59 -14.94 -42.94
C ASN A 450 3.42 -15.87 -44.15
N MET A 451 3.41 -17.19 -43.95
CA MET A 451 3.13 -18.16 -45.02
C MET A 451 1.70 -18.05 -45.56
N ARG A 452 0.70 -17.85 -44.69
CA ARG A 452 -0.71 -17.66 -45.10
C ARG A 452 -0.95 -16.38 -45.90
N THR A 453 -0.12 -15.36 -45.68
CA THR A 453 -0.23 -14.06 -46.37
C THR A 453 0.40 -14.13 -47.76
N THR A 454 1.52 -14.86 -47.90
CA THR A 454 2.23 -15.06 -49.17
C THR A 454 1.47 -15.96 -50.17
N VAL A 455 0.56 -16.82 -49.71
CA VAL A 455 -0.26 -17.72 -50.58
C VAL A 455 -1.55 -17.04 -51.08
N LYS A 456 -1.89 -15.86 -50.54
CA LYS A 456 -3.07 -15.06 -50.97
C LYS A 456 -2.73 -13.88 -51.89
N GLN A 457 -1.45 -13.71 -52.23
CA GLN A 457 -0.97 -12.84 -53.31
C GLN A 457 -0.61 -13.73 -54.50
#